data_AF-A0AAW9J6L4-F1
#
_entry.id   AF-A0AAW9J6L4-F1
#
_cell.length_a   1.000
_cell.length_b   1.000
_cell.length_c   1.000
_cell.angle_alpha   90.00
_cell.angle_beta   90.00
_cell.angle_gamma   90.00
#
_symmetry.space_group_name_H-M   'P 1'
#
loop_
_entity.id
_entity.type
_entity.pdbx_description
1 polymer ?
#
loop_
_entity_poly.entity_id
_entity_poly.type
_entity_poly.pdbx_seq_one_letter_code
_entity_poly.pdbx_strand_id
1 'polypeptide(L)'
;IQTVYKESVTSAPGSVSQVKECSNAIMRIGKNQNIPLFIVAHVTKQGELAGPRVLEHMVDTVLYFEGERTEEFRVLRTMKNRFGTTSEIGVFEMAEEGLKEIYDPSRIFLEDTNFNQEGSAVIGIMEGTRPILVEMQALVSETNMHMASRTAVGIDNQRLRLILAVLEKKLRVPFYKYDVY
;
A
#
# COMPACT_ATOMS: atom_id res chain seq x y z
N ILE A 1 -2.84 17.79 13.40
CA ILE A 1 -2.17 19.07 13.01
C ILE A 1 -3.10 20.09 12.37
N GLN A 2 -4.03 19.69 11.51
CA GLN A 2 -4.96 20.61 10.81
C GLN A 2 -5.91 21.37 11.76
N THR A 3 -6.09 20.89 13.00
CA THR A 3 -6.90 21.52 14.05
C THR A 3 -6.12 22.47 14.95
N VAL A 4 -4.80 22.60 14.77
CA VAL A 4 -3.94 23.51 15.54
C VAL A 4 -3.81 24.81 14.76
N TYR A 5 -3.89 25.96 15.44
CA TYR A 5 -3.69 27.27 14.83
C TYR A 5 -2.79 28.14 15.70
N LYS A 6 -2.09 29.07 15.05
CA LYS A 6 -1.28 30.09 15.71
C LYS A 6 -1.85 31.47 15.39
N GLU A 7 -2.20 32.22 16.42
CA GLU A 7 -2.81 33.56 16.29
C GLU A 7 -1.90 34.55 15.56
N SER A 8 -0.58 34.39 15.66
CA SER A 8 0.39 35.24 14.98
C SER A 8 0.43 35.06 13.46
N VAL A 9 -0.31 34.10 12.90
CA VAL A 9 -0.36 33.79 11.47
C VAL A 9 -1.73 34.20 10.93
N THR A 10 -1.77 35.13 9.99
CA THR A 10 -3.00 35.77 9.47
C THR A 10 -3.82 34.92 8.50
N SER A 11 -3.40 33.67 8.25
CA SER A 11 -4.10 32.75 7.36
C SER A 11 -5.13 31.90 8.10
N ALA A 12 -6.15 31.43 7.37
CA ALA A 12 -7.22 30.62 7.93
C ALA A 12 -6.68 29.34 8.60
N PRO A 13 -7.27 28.89 9.72
CA PRO A 13 -6.94 27.61 10.35
C PRO A 13 -6.98 26.45 9.35
N GLY A 14 -6.01 25.54 9.44
CA GLY A 14 -5.92 24.39 8.52
C GLY A 14 -5.38 24.70 7.12
N SER A 15 -5.14 25.97 6.79
CA SER A 15 -4.44 26.36 5.55
C SER A 15 -2.98 25.88 5.55
N VAL A 16 -2.37 25.82 4.36
CA VAL A 16 -0.98 25.41 4.16
C VAL A 16 -0.02 26.21 5.04
N SER A 17 -0.19 27.53 5.10
CA SER A 17 0.67 28.42 5.89
C SER A 17 0.54 28.16 7.40
N GLN A 18 -0.69 28.05 7.93
CA GLN A 18 -0.92 27.68 9.34
C GLN A 18 -0.29 26.32 9.69
N VAL A 19 -0.52 25.31 8.87
CA VAL A 19 -0.05 23.94 9.12
C VAL A 19 1.48 23.85 9.10
N LYS A 20 2.14 24.55 8.17
CA LYS A 20 3.61 24.62 8.13
C LYS A 20 4.19 25.32 9.37
N GLU A 21 3.67 26.48 9.72
CA GLU A 21 4.17 27.26 10.87
C GLU A 21 3.96 26.54 12.20
N CYS A 22 2.77 25.96 12.40
CA CYS A 22 2.48 25.17 13.60
C CYS A 22 3.42 23.96 13.69
N SER A 23 3.60 23.22 12.59
CA SER A 23 4.49 22.06 12.56
C SER A 23 5.94 22.42 12.84
N ASN A 24 6.45 23.53 12.27
CA ASN A 24 7.79 24.03 12.54
C ASN A 24 7.99 24.39 14.01
N ALA A 25 7.02 25.08 14.61
CA ALA A 25 7.07 25.42 16.03
C ALA A 25 7.13 24.17 16.92
N ILE A 26 6.26 23.19 16.65
CA ILE A 26 6.20 21.92 17.38
C ILE A 26 7.52 21.14 17.24
N MET A 27 8.05 21.01 16.02
CA MET A 27 9.32 20.32 15.78
C MET A 27 10.49 20.99 16.51
N ARG A 28 10.54 22.33 16.52
CA ARG A 28 11.59 23.07 17.23
C ARG A 28 11.55 22.81 18.73
N ILE A 29 10.34 22.74 19.32
CA ILE A 29 10.16 22.37 20.72
C ILE A 29 10.69 20.95 20.97
N GLY A 30 10.26 19.98 20.15
CA GLY A 30 10.72 18.59 20.27
C GLY A 30 12.24 18.44 20.19
N LYS A 31 12.88 19.11 19.21
CA LYS A 31 14.35 19.07 19.06
C LYS A 31 15.08 19.75 20.21
N ASN A 32 14.60 20.90 20.68
CA ASN A 32 15.24 21.63 21.78
C ASN A 32 15.11 20.92 23.13
N GLN A 33 13.97 20.26 23.36
CA GLN A 33 13.70 19.54 24.61
C GLN A 33 14.06 18.05 24.55
N ASN A 34 14.52 17.57 23.39
CA ASN A 34 14.82 16.17 23.12
C ASN A 34 13.64 15.23 23.41
N ILE A 35 12.43 15.64 23.00
CA ILE A 35 11.17 14.89 23.20
C ILE A 35 10.70 14.32 21.86
N PRO A 36 10.38 13.02 21.76
CA PRO A 36 9.77 12.46 20.57
C PRO A 36 8.33 12.97 20.39
N LEU A 37 7.98 13.39 19.18
CA LEU A 37 6.67 13.95 18.86
C LEU A 37 6.04 13.23 17.66
N PHE A 38 4.76 12.92 17.78
CA PHE A 38 3.95 12.37 16.70
C PHE A 38 2.99 13.42 16.16
N ILE A 39 2.96 13.59 14.85
CA ILE A 39 2.08 14.54 14.17
C ILE A 39 1.12 13.76 13.28
N VAL A 40 -0.18 13.80 13.64
CA VAL A 40 -1.24 13.22 12.81
C VAL A 40 -1.76 14.27 11.82
N ALA A 41 -1.72 13.91 10.54
CA ALA A 41 -2.23 14.71 9.43
C ALA A 41 -3.19 13.86 8.58
N HIS A 42 -4.43 14.32 8.41
CA HIS A 42 -5.41 13.58 7.62
C HIS A 42 -5.26 13.89 6.14
N VAL A 43 -5.37 12.86 5.30
CA VAL A 43 -5.49 13.03 3.85
C VAL A 43 -6.86 13.61 3.55
N THR A 44 -6.90 14.78 2.92
CA THR A 44 -8.13 15.47 2.54
C THR A 44 -8.33 15.40 1.03
N LYS A 45 -9.56 15.13 0.58
CA LYS A 45 -9.89 15.00 -0.84
C LYS A 45 -10.17 16.34 -1.53
N GLN A 46 -10.47 17.39 -0.75
CA GLN A 46 -11.09 18.61 -1.25
C GLN A 46 -10.17 19.84 -1.33
N GLY A 47 -8.87 19.73 -1.05
CA GLY A 47 -7.91 20.83 -1.23
C GLY A 47 -8.11 22.06 -0.32
N GLU A 48 -9.24 22.17 0.39
CA GLU A 48 -9.54 23.25 1.33
C GLU A 48 -8.59 23.26 2.55
N LEU A 49 -8.12 22.07 2.94
CA LEU A 49 -7.18 21.89 4.04
C LEU A 49 -5.84 21.38 3.49
N ALA A 50 -4.75 21.85 4.11
CA ALA A 50 -3.40 21.40 3.77
C ALA A 50 -3.29 19.88 3.91
N GLY A 51 -2.98 19.20 2.81
CA GLY A 51 -2.74 17.76 2.80
C GLY A 51 -1.43 17.38 3.50
N PRO A 52 -1.27 16.11 3.90
CA PRO A 52 -0.08 15.64 4.63
C PRO A 52 1.22 15.81 3.84
N ARG A 53 1.15 15.77 2.50
CA ARG A 53 2.28 16.01 1.59
C ARG A 53 3.02 17.32 1.85
N VAL A 54 2.31 18.34 2.37
CA VAL A 54 2.89 19.63 2.72
C VAL A 54 3.99 19.50 3.79
N LEU A 55 3.89 18.49 4.66
CA LEU A 55 4.77 18.31 5.82
C LEU A 55 5.90 17.29 5.57
N GLU A 56 5.83 16.48 4.53
CA GLU A 56 6.76 15.35 4.30
C GLU A 56 8.24 15.77 4.27
N HIS A 57 8.53 16.89 3.62
CA HIS A 57 9.90 17.39 3.54
C HIS A 57 10.37 18.03 4.85
N MET A 58 9.44 18.45 5.70
CA MET A 58 9.70 19.20 6.93
C MET A 58 9.98 18.31 8.14
N VAL A 59 9.42 17.09 8.17
CA VAL A 59 9.56 16.15 9.29
C VAL A 59 10.73 15.18 9.11
N ASP A 60 11.19 14.57 10.21
CA ASP A 60 12.30 13.60 10.17
C ASP A 60 11.84 12.19 9.74
N THR A 61 10.60 11.80 10.06
CA THR A 61 10.00 10.51 9.67
C THR A 61 8.58 10.73 9.14
N VAL A 62 8.22 10.04 8.06
CA VAL A 62 6.90 10.04 7.43
C VAL A 62 6.39 8.62 7.37
N LEU A 63 5.25 8.39 8.02
CA LEU A 63 4.52 7.12 7.99
C LEU A 63 3.15 7.35 7.34
N TYR A 64 2.77 6.47 6.43
CA TYR A 64 1.43 6.40 5.86
C TYR A 64 0.69 5.23 6.46
N PHE A 65 -0.53 5.46 6.92
CA PHE A 65 -1.41 4.40 7.40
C PHE A 65 -2.54 4.24 6.38
N GLU A 66 -2.45 3.19 5.59
CA GLU A 66 -3.29 2.93 4.42
C GLU A 66 -4.14 1.69 4.66
N GLY A 67 -5.29 1.61 4.00
CA GLY A 67 -6.12 0.43 3.97
C GLY A 67 -7.35 0.67 3.11
N GLU A 68 -7.71 -0.31 2.29
CA GLU A 68 -8.93 -0.21 1.50
C GLU A 68 -10.18 -0.42 2.36
N ARG A 69 -11.32 0.05 1.86
CA ARG A 69 -12.61 -0.05 2.54
C ARG A 69 -13.10 -1.51 2.67
N THR A 70 -12.67 -2.36 1.76
CA THR A 70 -13.01 -3.78 1.66
C THR A 70 -12.01 -4.69 2.36
N GLU A 71 -10.86 -4.15 2.76
CA GLU A 71 -9.82 -4.90 3.46
C GLU A 71 -9.96 -4.67 4.97
N GLU A 72 -10.02 -5.78 5.73
CA GLU A 72 -9.95 -5.77 7.20
C GLU A 72 -8.57 -5.33 7.73
N PHE A 73 -7.61 -5.21 6.81
CA PHE A 73 -6.22 -4.89 7.10
C PHE A 73 -5.90 -3.41 6.90
N ARG A 74 -4.87 -2.98 7.63
CA ARG A 74 -4.29 -1.65 7.60
C ARG A 74 -2.78 -1.80 7.53
N VAL A 75 -2.17 -1.13 6.56
CA VAL A 75 -0.73 -1.17 6.33
C VAL A 75 -0.13 0.17 6.75
N LEU A 76 0.80 0.12 7.70
CA LEU A 76 1.65 1.24 8.08
C LEU A 76 2.94 1.19 7.27
N ARG A 77 3.11 2.11 6.33
CA ARG A 77 4.26 2.19 5.43
C ARG A 77 5.17 3.35 5.77
N THR A 78 6.47 3.10 5.78
CA THR A 78 7.48 4.14 5.98
C THR A 78 7.86 4.79 4.65
N MET A 79 7.60 6.10 4.49
CA MET A 79 7.98 6.84 3.27
C MET A 79 9.27 7.63 3.44
N LYS A 80 9.58 8.05 4.67
CA LYS A 80 10.81 8.75 5.03
C LYS A 80 11.18 8.33 6.44
N ASN A 81 12.44 7.98 6.67
CA ASN A 81 12.94 7.70 8.00
C ASN A 81 14.39 8.16 8.09
N ARG A 82 14.66 9.22 8.84
CA ARG A 82 16.03 9.68 9.08
C ARG A 82 16.80 8.86 10.11
N PHE A 83 16.12 7.93 10.78
CA PHE A 83 16.67 7.13 11.88
C PHE A 83 16.76 5.63 11.54
N GLY A 84 16.43 5.22 10.30
CA GLY A 84 16.39 3.83 9.91
C GLY A 84 15.99 3.64 8.45
N THR A 85 15.64 2.41 8.08
CA THR A 85 15.20 2.09 6.72
C THR A 85 13.77 2.57 6.46
N THR A 86 13.45 2.83 5.18
CA THR A 86 12.09 3.11 4.70
C THR A 86 11.39 1.85 4.19
N SER A 87 12.09 0.73 4.16
CA SER A 87 11.58 -0.49 3.57
C SER A 87 10.70 -1.33 4.51
N GLU A 88 10.56 -0.90 5.78
CA GLU A 88 9.68 -1.55 6.75
C GLU A 88 8.22 -1.18 6.54
N ILE A 89 7.36 -2.19 6.67
CA ILE A 89 5.91 -2.06 6.79
C ILE A 89 5.45 -2.73 8.08
N GLY A 90 4.41 -2.17 8.70
CA GLY A 90 3.64 -2.82 9.77
C GLY A 90 2.27 -3.19 9.22
N VAL A 91 1.80 -4.41 9.49
CA VAL A 91 0.48 -4.87 9.06
C VAL A 91 -0.39 -5.04 10.30
N PHE A 92 -1.60 -4.48 10.25
CA PHE A 92 -2.54 -4.47 11.36
C PHE A 92 -3.92 -4.89 10.88
N GLU A 93 -4.69 -5.49 11.77
CA GLU A 93 -6.11 -5.83 11.58
C GLU A 93 -6.94 -5.00 12.56
N MET A 94 -8.08 -4.46 12.11
CA MET A 94 -8.98 -3.74 13.00
C MET A 94 -9.97 -4.72 13.64
N ALA A 95 -9.67 -5.18 14.85
CA ALA A 95 -10.56 -6.01 15.66
C ALA A 95 -11.51 -5.15 16.51
N GLU A 96 -12.48 -5.77 17.19
CA GLU A 96 -13.41 -5.09 18.11
C GLU A 96 -12.67 -4.30 19.21
N GLU A 97 -11.55 -4.83 19.71
CA GLU A 97 -10.72 -4.19 20.74
C GLU A 97 -9.77 -3.12 20.19
N GLY A 98 -9.63 -3.00 18.86
CA GLY A 98 -8.76 -2.04 18.19
C GLY A 98 -7.77 -2.67 17.20
N LEU A 99 -6.67 -1.95 16.95
CA LEU A 99 -5.64 -2.40 16.01
C LEU A 99 -4.80 -3.54 16.59
N LYS A 100 -4.84 -4.70 15.96
CA LYS A 100 -4.04 -5.88 16.30
C LYS A 100 -2.89 -6.05 15.30
N GLU A 101 -1.66 -6.20 15.81
CA GLU A 101 -0.48 -6.44 14.97
C GLU A 101 -0.52 -7.84 14.34
N ILE A 102 -0.19 -7.94 13.06
CA ILE A 102 -0.04 -9.19 12.32
C ILE A 102 1.45 -9.43 12.07
N TYR A 103 2.01 -10.46 12.73
CA TYR A 103 3.42 -10.83 12.57
C TYR A 103 3.72 -11.57 11.27
N ASP A 104 2.77 -12.36 10.77
CA ASP A 104 2.92 -13.13 9.54
C ASP A 104 1.81 -12.78 8.54
N PRO A 105 2.03 -11.75 7.70
CA PRO A 105 1.08 -11.37 6.65
C PRO A 105 0.86 -12.50 5.63
N SER A 106 1.83 -13.41 5.48
CA SER A 106 1.75 -14.48 4.48
C SER A 106 0.58 -15.42 4.75
N ARG A 107 0.25 -15.68 6.02
CA ARG A 107 -0.91 -16.49 6.40
C ARG A 107 -2.25 -15.90 5.96
N ILE A 108 -2.30 -14.61 5.68
CA ILE A 108 -3.51 -13.91 5.28
C ILE A 108 -3.71 -13.99 3.76
N PHE A 109 -2.62 -13.95 2.99
CA PHE A 109 -2.64 -14.03 1.53
C PHE A 109 -2.65 -15.46 0.98
N LEU A 110 -2.58 -16.46 1.86
CA LEU A 110 -2.64 -17.87 1.52
C LEU A 110 -3.99 -18.40 1.99
N GLU A 111 -4.95 -18.58 1.08
CA GLU A 111 -6.27 -19.14 1.41
C GLU A 111 -6.16 -20.61 1.82
N ASP A 112 -5.16 -21.33 1.29
CA ASP A 112 -4.97 -22.75 1.56
C ASP A 112 -3.49 -23.17 1.55
N THR A 113 -3.06 -23.94 2.55
CA THR A 113 -1.70 -24.50 2.63
C THR A 113 -1.47 -25.69 1.67
N ASN A 114 -2.46 -26.03 0.85
CA ASN A 114 -2.34 -27.06 -0.17
C ASN A 114 -1.57 -26.52 -1.38
N PHE A 115 -0.24 -26.64 -1.34
CA PHE A 115 0.72 -26.22 -2.38
C PHE A 115 0.55 -26.86 -3.77
N ASN A 116 -0.55 -27.58 -4.04
CA ASN A 116 -0.71 -28.44 -5.20
C ASN A 116 -2.12 -28.38 -5.82
N GLN A 117 -2.75 -27.21 -5.80
CA GLN A 117 -4.00 -26.98 -6.52
C GLN A 117 -3.72 -26.54 -7.96
N GLU A 118 -4.43 -27.14 -8.92
CA GLU A 118 -4.34 -26.73 -10.32
C GLU A 118 -4.79 -25.28 -10.47
N GLY A 119 -4.01 -24.49 -11.19
CA GLY A 119 -4.30 -23.07 -11.37
C GLY A 119 -3.92 -22.18 -10.19
N SER A 120 -3.27 -22.69 -9.14
CA SER A 120 -2.72 -21.87 -8.06
C SER A 120 -1.20 -22.02 -7.96
N ALA A 121 -0.51 -20.91 -7.71
CA ALA A 121 0.93 -20.88 -7.46
C ALA A 121 1.27 -19.81 -6.41
N VAL A 122 1.97 -20.21 -5.35
CA VAL A 122 2.48 -19.27 -4.34
C VAL A 122 3.78 -18.65 -4.84
N ILE A 123 3.83 -17.33 -4.89
CA ILE A 123 5.01 -16.56 -5.27
C ILE A 123 5.45 -15.66 -4.11
N GLY A 124 6.76 -15.45 -3.98
CA GLY A 124 7.31 -14.43 -3.09
C GLY A 124 7.44 -13.11 -3.83
N ILE A 125 6.75 -12.08 -3.35
CA ILE A 125 6.95 -10.70 -3.77
C ILE A 125 7.71 -9.93 -2.70
N MET A 126 8.52 -8.96 -3.11
CA MET A 126 9.22 -8.08 -2.20
C MET A 126 8.45 -6.77 -2.09
N GLU A 127 7.88 -6.50 -0.93
CA GLU A 127 7.28 -5.21 -0.60
C GLU A 127 8.27 -4.44 0.28
N GLY A 128 9.13 -3.63 -0.35
CA GLY A 128 10.28 -3.04 0.32
C GLY A 128 11.34 -4.11 0.66
N THR A 129 11.62 -4.32 1.95
CA THR A 129 12.57 -5.34 2.46
C THR A 129 11.87 -6.60 2.93
N ARG A 130 10.53 -6.60 2.96
CA ARG A 130 9.77 -7.73 3.47
C ARG A 130 9.36 -8.66 2.32
N PRO A 131 9.76 -9.94 2.37
CA PRO A 131 9.16 -10.94 1.51
C PRO A 131 7.72 -11.17 1.97
N ILE A 132 6.77 -11.01 1.07
CA ILE A 132 5.37 -11.37 1.25
C ILE A 132 5.10 -12.53 0.30
N LEU A 133 4.55 -13.63 0.83
CA LEU A 133 4.03 -14.70 -0.02
C LEU A 133 2.62 -14.31 -0.46
N VAL A 134 2.37 -14.37 -1.76
CA VAL A 134 1.06 -14.14 -2.34
C VAL A 134 0.69 -15.31 -3.23
N GLU A 135 -0.59 -15.66 -3.23
CA GLU A 135 -1.14 -16.67 -4.12
C GLU A 135 -1.50 -16.04 -5.46
N MET A 136 -0.94 -16.59 -6.54
CA MET A 136 -1.32 -16.25 -7.91
C MET A 136 -2.24 -17.35 -8.44
N GLN A 137 -3.45 -16.97 -8.80
CA GLN A 137 -4.44 -17.88 -9.36
C GLN A 137 -4.60 -17.65 -10.87
N ALA A 138 -4.91 -18.72 -11.59
CA ALA A 138 -5.14 -18.72 -13.02
C ALA A 138 -6.21 -19.75 -13.37
N LEU A 139 -7.24 -19.32 -14.09
CA LEU A 139 -8.27 -20.20 -14.65
C LEU A 139 -8.15 -20.20 -16.17
N VAL A 140 -7.89 -21.38 -16.74
CA VAL A 140 -7.79 -21.58 -18.19
C VAL A 140 -8.95 -22.47 -18.63
N SER A 141 -9.80 -21.97 -19.51
CA SER A 141 -10.97 -22.71 -20.03
C SER A 141 -11.03 -22.60 -21.55
N GLU A 142 -11.55 -23.63 -22.23
CA GLU A 142 -11.73 -23.58 -23.68
C GLU A 142 -12.71 -22.46 -24.05
N THR A 143 -12.34 -21.64 -25.04
CA THR A 143 -13.16 -20.53 -25.50
C THR A 143 -14.14 -21.00 -26.57
N ASN A 144 -15.39 -20.58 -26.45
CA ASN A 144 -16.41 -20.75 -27.49
C ASN A 144 -16.50 -19.51 -28.41
N MET A 145 -15.67 -18.49 -28.18
CA MET A 145 -15.67 -17.23 -28.92
C MET A 145 -14.63 -17.23 -30.05
N HIS A 146 -14.80 -16.32 -31.02
CA HIS A 146 -13.82 -16.14 -32.09
C HIS A 146 -12.47 -15.61 -31.60
N MET A 147 -12.42 -14.97 -30.43
CA MET A 147 -11.20 -14.47 -29.82
C MET A 147 -11.22 -14.76 -28.32
N ALA A 148 -10.21 -15.48 -27.84
CA ALA A 148 -10.08 -15.80 -26.42
C ALA A 148 -9.93 -14.55 -25.54
N SER A 149 -10.66 -14.54 -24.44
CA SER A 149 -10.59 -13.56 -23.36
C SER A 149 -9.29 -13.69 -22.59
N ARG A 150 -8.72 -12.55 -22.19
CA ARG A 150 -7.53 -12.45 -21.33
C ARG A 150 -7.80 -11.37 -20.32
N THR A 151 -8.10 -11.78 -19.10
CA THR A 151 -8.42 -10.89 -17.99
C THR A 151 -7.43 -11.16 -16.87
N ALA A 152 -7.00 -10.11 -16.18
CA ALA A 152 -6.21 -10.24 -14.96
C ALA A 152 -6.59 -9.13 -13.99
N VAL A 153 -6.57 -9.47 -12.71
CA VAL A 153 -6.72 -8.54 -11.59
C VAL A 153 -5.41 -8.56 -10.78
N GLY A 154 -4.91 -7.40 -10.38
CA GLY A 154 -3.66 -7.29 -9.63
C GLY A 154 -2.36 -7.44 -10.46
N ILE A 155 -2.47 -7.81 -11.75
CA ILE A 155 -1.32 -7.96 -12.66
C ILE A 155 -1.56 -7.12 -13.92
N ASP A 156 -0.48 -6.58 -14.50
CA ASP A 156 -0.54 -5.88 -15.78
C ASP A 156 -0.94 -6.81 -16.94
N ASN A 157 -1.96 -6.40 -17.70
CA ASN A 157 -2.50 -7.18 -18.82
C ASN A 157 -1.51 -7.34 -19.97
N GLN A 158 -0.60 -6.36 -20.19
CA GLN A 158 0.42 -6.48 -21.22
C GLN A 158 1.46 -7.54 -20.83
N ARG A 159 1.86 -7.58 -19.56
CA ARG A 159 2.71 -8.64 -18.99
C ARG A 159 2.08 -10.02 -19.14
N LEU A 160 0.79 -10.18 -18.82
CA LEU A 160 0.07 -11.44 -19.03
C LEU A 160 0.18 -11.92 -20.50
N ARG A 161 -0.09 -11.04 -21.47
CA ARG A 161 -0.02 -11.38 -22.90
C ARG A 161 1.37 -11.84 -23.35
N LEU A 162 2.42 -11.20 -22.85
CA LEU A 162 3.79 -11.60 -23.15
C LEU A 162 4.12 -12.98 -22.58
N ILE A 163 3.71 -13.25 -21.33
CA ILE A 163 3.91 -14.55 -20.69
C ILE A 163 3.19 -15.64 -21.49
N LEU A 164 1.92 -15.44 -21.85
CA LEU A 164 1.16 -16.38 -22.66
C LEU A 164 1.81 -16.63 -24.03
N ALA A 165 2.33 -15.61 -24.70
CA ALA A 165 3.03 -15.76 -25.98
C ALA A 165 4.32 -16.59 -25.86
N VAL A 166 5.08 -16.40 -24.76
CA VAL A 166 6.27 -17.22 -24.47
C VAL A 166 5.88 -18.67 -24.18
N LEU A 167 4.84 -18.89 -23.36
CA LEU A 167 4.36 -20.23 -23.04
C LEU A 167 3.82 -20.95 -24.28
N GLU A 168 3.05 -20.28 -25.14
CA GLU A 168 2.59 -20.83 -26.41
C GLU A 168 3.76 -21.27 -27.29
N LYS A 169 4.80 -20.43 -27.41
CA LYS A 169 5.97 -20.74 -28.24
C LYS A 169 6.81 -21.90 -27.68
N LYS A 170 6.95 -21.99 -26.35
CA LYS A 170 7.82 -22.96 -25.69
C LYS A 170 7.13 -24.29 -25.39
N LEU A 171 5.90 -24.25 -24.93
CA LEU A 171 5.11 -25.42 -24.54
C LEU A 171 4.17 -25.91 -25.65
N ARG A 172 4.04 -25.15 -26.75
CA ARG A 172 3.17 -25.47 -27.89
C ARG A 172 1.68 -25.61 -27.51
N VAL A 173 1.27 -24.91 -26.45
CA VAL A 173 -0.12 -24.84 -26.01
C VAL A 173 -0.84 -23.73 -26.80
N PRO A 174 -1.93 -24.02 -27.52
CA PRO A 174 -2.60 -23.04 -28.37
C PRO A 174 -3.51 -22.12 -27.53
N PHE A 175 -2.93 -21.19 -26.78
CA PHE A 175 -3.68 -20.25 -25.92
C PHE A 175 -4.67 -19.34 -26.67
N TYR A 176 -4.63 -19.27 -27.99
CA TYR A 176 -5.70 -18.63 -28.78
C TYR A 176 -7.05 -19.36 -28.69
N LYS A 177 -7.07 -20.63 -28.25
CA LYS A 177 -8.29 -21.43 -28.02
C LYS A 177 -8.80 -21.41 -26.59
N TYR A 178 -8.10 -20.74 -25.67
CA TYR A 178 -8.44 -20.79 -24.25
C TYR A 178 -8.58 -19.38 -23.69
N ASP A 179 -9.69 -19.15 -22.99
CA ASP A 179 -9.86 -17.99 -22.14
C ASP A 179 -8.94 -18.13 -20.91
N VAL A 180 -8.30 -17.03 -20.53
CA VAL A 180 -7.38 -16.95 -19.38
C VAL A 180 -7.86 -15.84 -18.46
N TYR A 181 -8.09 -16.19 -17.20
CA TYR A 181 -8.50 -15.30 -16.12
C TYR A 181 -7.49 -15.34 -14.97
#